data_AF-A0A1B1ZSF8-F1
#
_entry.id   AF-A0A1B1ZSF8-F1
#
_cell.length_a   1.000
_cell.length_b   1.000
_cell.length_c   1.000
_cell.angle_alpha   90.00
_cell.angle_beta   90.00
_cell.angle_gamma   90.00
#
_symmetry.space_group_name_H-M   'P 1'
#
loop_
_entity.id
_entity.type
_entity.pdbx_description
1 polymer ?
#
loop_
_entity_poly.entity_id
_entity_poly.type
_entity_poly.pdbx_seq_one_letter_code
_entity_poly.pdbx_strand_id
1 'polypeptide(L)'
;MVAVQERRLRDAAADRGLALGTIFAEHDRGTRIAFGDLLDTLDSSGVRHVLVPDFGHFSPHPLLQALMLGRLRRRSAAQVHVVDG
;
A
#
# COMPACT_ATOMS: atom_id res chain seq x y z
N MET A 1 -13.46 12.01 3.68
CA MET A 1 -12.94 11.18 2.56
C MET A 1 -12.08 10.01 3.07
N VAL A 2 -11.09 10.26 3.95
CA VAL A 2 -10.20 9.22 4.53
C VAL A 2 -10.95 8.06 5.21
N ALA A 3 -11.96 8.34 6.03
CA ALA A 3 -12.71 7.30 6.75
C ALA A 3 -13.49 6.32 5.85
N VAL A 4 -13.89 6.74 4.65
CA VAL A 4 -14.60 5.87 3.70
C VAL A 4 -13.62 4.90 3.02
N GLN A 5 -12.45 5.40 2.60
CA GLN A 5 -11.41 4.55 2.01
C GLN A 5 -10.85 3.57 3.04
N GLU A 6 -10.59 4.02 4.26
CA GLU A 6 -10.15 3.13 5.34
C GLU A 6 -11.13 1.99 5.59
N ARG A 7 -12.44 2.29 5.65
CA ARG A 7 -13.46 1.26 5.86
C ARG A 7 -13.47 0.24 4.73
N ARG A 8 -13.37 0.69 3.47
CA ARG A 8 -13.26 -0.21 2.31
C ARG A 8 -12.02 -1.09 2.38
N LEU A 9 -10.87 -0.53 2.75
CA LEU A 9 -9.64 -1.31 2.92
C LEU A 9 -9.78 -2.36 4.03
N ARG A 10 -10.48 -2.01 5.12
CA ARG A 10 -10.75 -2.93 6.23
C ARG A 10 -11.67 -4.07 5.81
N ASP A 11 -12.75 -3.77 5.10
CA ASP A 11 -13.69 -4.78 4.59
C ASP A 11 -12.99 -5.70 3.58
N ALA A 12 -12.22 -5.14 2.65
CA ALA A 12 -11.46 -5.91 1.65
C ALA A 12 -10.35 -6.77 2.26
N ALA A 13 -9.74 -6.34 3.37
CA ALA A 13 -8.80 -7.16 4.13
C ALA A 13 -9.53 -8.34 4.78
N ALA A 14 -10.67 -8.09 5.44
CA ALA A 14 -11.47 -9.11 6.09
C ALA A 14 -11.95 -10.20 5.11
N ASP A 15 -12.41 -9.80 3.92
CA ASP A 15 -12.82 -10.74 2.85
C ASP A 15 -11.70 -11.68 2.40
N ARG A 16 -10.43 -11.30 2.63
CA ARG A 16 -9.24 -12.09 2.30
C ARG A 16 -8.67 -12.86 3.50
N GLY A 17 -9.38 -12.86 4.64
CA GLY A 17 -8.89 -13.43 5.89
C GLY A 17 -7.70 -12.66 6.49
N LEU A 18 -7.52 -11.40 6.10
CA LEU A 18 -6.47 -10.50 6.59
C LEU A 18 -7.06 -9.50 7.60
N ALA A 19 -6.20 -8.94 8.44
CA ALA A 19 -6.54 -7.83 9.31
C ALA A 19 -5.83 -6.55 8.85
N LEU A 20 -6.55 -5.44 8.78
CA LEU A 20 -5.95 -4.14 8.49
C LEU A 20 -5.12 -3.67 9.70
N GLY A 21 -3.81 -3.51 9.50
CA GLY A 21 -2.87 -3.08 10.53
C GLY A 21 -2.61 -1.58 10.49
N THR A 22 -1.64 -1.16 9.68
CA THR A 22 -1.19 0.23 9.57
C THR A 22 -1.62 0.85 8.24
N ILE A 23 -2.07 2.11 8.27
CA ILE A 23 -2.41 2.88 7.09
C ILE A 23 -1.30 3.91 6.84
N PHE A 24 -0.78 3.92 5.62
CA PHE A 24 0.22 4.88 5.16
C PHE A 24 -0.46 5.83 4.16
N ALA A 25 -0.54 7.11 4.49
CA ALA A 25 -1.18 8.12 3.65
C ALA A 25 -0.28 9.34 3.51
N GLU A 26 0.02 9.72 2.27
CA GLU A 26 0.70 10.98 1.97
C GLU A 26 -0.34 12.08 1.76
N HIS A 27 -0.21 13.16 2.52
CA HIS A 27 -1.07 14.33 2.40
C HIS A 27 -0.52 15.32 1.36
N ASP A 28 0.79 15.28 1.10
CA ASP A 28 1.47 16.16 0.16
C ASP A 28 1.97 15.41 -1.08
N ARG A 29 1.59 15.90 -2.25
CA ARG A 29 1.97 15.33 -3.55
C ARG A 29 3.50 15.34 -3.72
N GLY A 30 4.07 14.18 -4.00
CA GLY A 30 5.49 14.04 -4.31
C GLY A 30 6.39 13.85 -3.10
N THR A 31 5.82 13.79 -1.89
CA THR A 31 6.53 13.20 -0.76
C THR A 31 6.73 11.70 -1.02
N ARG A 32 7.70 11.07 -0.34
CA ARG A 32 7.94 9.61 -0.39
C ARG A 32 8.05 9.03 1.00
N ILE A 33 7.61 9.79 2.00
CA ILE A 33 7.81 9.50 3.41
C ILE A 33 6.96 8.29 3.78
N ALA A 34 5.67 8.31 3.43
CA ALA A 34 4.79 7.20 3.78
C ALA A 34 5.14 5.92 2.98
N PHE A 35 5.69 6.06 1.76
CA PHE A 35 6.21 4.91 1.02
C PHE A 35 7.49 4.33 1.66
N GLY A 36 8.37 5.18 2.20
CA GLY A 36 9.53 4.76 2.98
C GLY A 36 9.10 4.00 4.24
N ASP A 37 8.20 4.58 5.01
CA ASP A 37 7.67 3.99 6.25
C ASP A 37 6.96 2.65 5.99
N LEU A 38 6.23 2.55 4.86
CA LEU A 38 5.65 1.29 4.41
C LEU A 38 6.73 0.23 4.18
N LEU A 39 7.81 0.56 3.48
CA LEU A 39 8.89 -0.40 3.23
C LEU A 39 9.57 -0.85 4.52
N ASP A 40 9.86 0.08 5.43
CA ASP A 40 10.54 -0.23 6.68
C ASP A 40 9.63 -1.03 7.63
N THR A 41 8.31 -0.79 7.58
CA THR A 41 7.32 -1.61 8.28
C THR A 41 7.29 -3.03 7.72
N LEU A 42 7.28 -3.21 6.39
CA LEU A 42 7.28 -4.55 5.79
C LEU A 42 8.57 -5.32 6.10
N ASP A 43 9.71 -4.64 6.17
CA ASP A 43 10.99 -5.24 6.52
C ASP A 43 11.03 -5.69 7.99
N SER A 44 10.49 -4.89 8.91
CA SER A 44 10.58 -5.12 10.36
C SER A 44 9.47 -5.98 10.96
N SER A 45 8.27 -5.98 10.37
CA SER A 45 7.08 -6.62 10.97
C SER A 45 6.74 -8.01 10.42
N GLY A 46 7.43 -8.45 9.37
CA GLY A 46 7.08 -9.69 8.68
C GLY A 46 5.78 -9.62 7.86
N VAL A 47 5.10 -8.46 7.81
CA VAL A 47 3.92 -8.25 6.97
C VAL A 47 4.31 -8.38 5.50
N ARG A 48 3.46 -9.08 4.74
CA ARG A 48 3.65 -9.37 3.30
C ARG A 48 2.49 -8.92 2.43
N HIS A 49 1.44 -8.35 3.00
CA HIS A 49 0.25 -7.93 2.26
C HIS A 49 0.13 -6.42 2.31
N VAL A 50 0.05 -5.79 1.15
CA VAL A 50 -0.20 -4.35 1.00
C VAL A 50 -1.51 -4.20 0.25
N LEU A 51 -2.49 -3.55 0.86
CA LEU A 51 -3.74 -3.19 0.19
C LEU A 51 -3.66 -1.74 -0.27
N VAL A 52 -4.07 -1.48 -1.52
CA VAL A 52 -4.22 -0.14 -2.08
C VAL A 52 -5.58 -0.01 -2.77
N PRO A 53 -6.21 1.17 -2.78
CA PRO A 53 -7.44 1.37 -3.55
C PRO A 53 -7.19 1.14 -5.04
N ASP A 54 -6.14 1.74 -5.59
CA ASP A 54 -5.68 1.57 -6.97
C ASP A 54 -4.14 1.74 -7.05
N PHE A 55 -3.52 1.36 -8.17
CA PHE A 55 -2.07 1.53 -8.34
C PHE A 55 -1.61 2.99 -8.47
N GLY A 56 -2.51 3.90 -8.81
CA GLY A 56 -2.26 5.35 -8.83
C GLY A 56 -1.85 5.90 -7.47
N HIS A 57 -2.21 5.22 -6.38
CA HIS A 57 -1.78 5.55 -5.02
C HIS A 57 -0.27 5.34 -4.78
N PHE A 58 0.43 4.58 -5.63
CA PHE A 58 1.90 4.59 -5.62
C PHE A 58 2.44 5.79 -6.40
N SER A 59 1.96 5.94 -7.64
CA SER A 59 2.26 7.10 -8.46
C SER A 59 1.30 7.14 -9.66
N PRO A 60 0.86 8.33 -10.09
CA PRO A 60 0.16 8.48 -11.36
C PRO A 60 1.10 8.29 -12.57
N HIS A 61 2.43 8.36 -12.39
CA HIS A 61 3.38 8.18 -13.48
C HIS A 61 3.73 6.69 -13.66
N PRO A 62 3.42 6.05 -14.80
CA PRO A 62 3.54 4.60 -14.98
C PRO A 62 4.94 4.03 -14.69
N LEU A 63 6.00 4.72 -15.15
CA LEU A 63 7.37 4.30 -14.89
C LEU A 63 7.72 4.30 -13.39
N LEU A 64 7.33 5.36 -12.66
CA LEU A 64 7.60 5.46 -11.24
C LEU A 64 6.77 4.44 -10.45
N GLN A 65 5.51 4.25 -10.83
CA GLN A 65 4.64 3.20 -10.28
C GLN A 65 5.28 1.82 -10.43
N ALA A 66 5.77 1.47 -11.63
CA ALA A 66 6.45 0.20 -11.88
C ALA A 66 7.73 0.04 -11.04
N LEU A 67 8.52 1.11 -10.89
CA LEU A 67 9.71 1.12 -10.04
C LEU A 67 9.38 0.91 -8.55
N MET A 68 8.33 1.55 -8.05
CA MET A 68 7.86 1.42 -6.67
C MET A 68 7.32 0.01 -6.39
N LEU A 69 6.49 -0.52 -7.28
CA LEU A 69 5.99 -1.90 -7.20
C LEU A 69 7.14 -2.92 -7.27
N GLY A 70 8.11 -2.69 -8.16
CA GLY A 70 9.31 -3.52 -8.25
C GLY A 70 10.13 -3.49 -6.96
N ARG A 71 10.22 -2.33 -6.29
CA ARG A 71 10.92 -2.19 -5.01
C ARG A 71 10.20 -2.97 -3.89
N LEU A 72 8.88 -2.88 -3.81
CA LEU A 72 8.08 -3.67 -2.86
C LEU A 72 8.29 -5.17 -3.04
N ARG A 73 8.19 -5.66 -4.27
CA ARG A 73 8.36 -7.09 -4.57
C ARG A 73 9.76 -7.59 -4.23
N ARG A 74 10.80 -6.82 -4.58
CA ARG A 74 12.20 -7.22 -4.35
C ARG A 74 12.61 -7.14 -2.88
N ARG A 75 12.18 -6.10 -2.16
CA ARG A 75 12.68 -5.81 -0.81
C ARG A 75 11.96 -6.62 0.26
N SER A 76 10.64 -6.76 0.15
CA SER A 76 9.82 -7.34 1.22
C SER A 76 9.00 -8.56 0.80
N ALA A 77 9.20 -9.09 -0.42
CA ALA A 77 8.37 -10.16 -1.01
C ALA A 77 6.85 -9.86 -0.89
N ALA A 78 6.50 -8.57 -0.85
CA ALA A 78 5.14 -8.14 -0.56
C ALA A 78 4.22 -8.38 -1.77
N GLN A 79 3.02 -8.87 -1.46
CA GLN A 79 1.91 -8.99 -2.38
C GLN A 79 1.05 -7.73 -2.28
N VAL A 80 0.86 -7.07 -3.42
CA VAL A 80 0.02 -5.87 -3.52
C VAL A 80 -1.36 -6.27 -4.02
N HIS A 81 -2.39 -5.87 -3.28
CA HIS A 81 -3.80 -6.15 -3.57
C HIS A 81 -4.51 -4.84 -3.89
N VAL A 82 -5.17 -4.77 -5.04
CA VAL A 82 -6.02 -3.65 -5.42
C VAL A 82 -7.44 -3.92 -4.92
N VAL A 83 -8.06 -2.91 -4.31
CA VAL A 83 -9.41 -3.01 -3.72
C VAL A 83 -10.49 -2.47 -4.65
N ASP A 84 -10.23 -1.35 -5.35
CA ASP A 84 -11.12 -0.74 -6.33
C ASP A 84 -10.52 -0.97 -7.73
N GLY A 85 -10.73 -2.17 -8.28
CA GLY A 85 -10.34 -2.55 -9.65
C GLY A 85 -11.56 -2.85 -10.51
#